data_AF-A0A2D9VTD5-F1
#
_entry.id   AF-A0A2D9VTD5-F1
#
_cell.length_a   1.000
_cell.length_b   1.000
_cell.length_c   1.000
_cell.angle_alpha   90.00
_cell.angle_beta   90.00
_cell.angle_gamma   90.00
#
_symmetry.space_group_name_H-M   'P 1'
#
loop_
_entity.id
_entity.type
_entity.pdbx_description
1 polymer ?
#
loop_
_entity_poly.entity_id
_entity_poly.type
_entity_poly.pdbx_seq_one_letter_code
_entity_poly.pdbx_strand_id
1 'polypeptide(L)'
;MGFNSRLFFYFFGIILGVFILWFSLKFRQQPITFNYLPNARVVNHILKKNIGLSDYVKCKMHCYGIDSLFLRKYIIESKVDFKKSQIRNTVCKTYHLKNNSVNLVITNCNDSFDVIDFVIEDTECKQCN
;
A
#
# COMPACT_ATOMS: atom_id res chain seq x y z
N MET A 1 -17.10 1.63 51.08
CA MET A 1 -16.86 0.54 50.11
C MET A 1 -15.45 -0.01 50.31
N GLY A 2 -15.30 -1.31 50.51
CA GLY A 2 -14.00 -1.94 50.73
C GLY A 2 -13.17 -2.06 49.45
N PHE A 3 -11.87 -2.33 49.59
CA PHE A 3 -10.96 -2.57 48.46
C PHE A 3 -11.48 -3.65 47.50
N ASN A 4 -12.01 -4.75 48.06
CA ASN A 4 -12.57 -5.86 47.27
C ASN A 4 -13.72 -5.40 46.37
N SER A 5 -14.64 -4.57 46.86
CA SER A 5 -15.76 -4.06 46.06
C SER A 5 -15.26 -3.22 44.88
N ARG A 6 -14.26 -2.36 45.10
CA ARG A 6 -13.64 -1.56 44.02
C ARG A 6 -12.98 -2.44 42.97
N LEU A 7 -12.30 -3.50 43.40
CA LEU A 7 -11.65 -4.47 42.53
C LEU A 7 -12.67 -5.22 41.66
N PHE A 8 -13.79 -5.67 42.24
CA PHE A 8 -14.88 -6.32 41.50
C PHE A 8 -15.50 -5.40 40.43
N PHE A 9 -15.80 -4.15 40.77
CA PHE A 9 -16.33 -3.19 39.79
C PHE A 9 -15.36 -2.91 38.65
N TYR A 10 -14.05 -2.84 38.94
CA TYR A 10 -13.02 -2.67 37.92
C TYR A 10 -12.95 -3.87 36.96
N PHE A 11 -12.91 -5.10 37.47
CA PHE A 11 -12.89 -6.30 36.63
C PHE A 11 -14.17 -6.48 35.83
N PHE A 12 -15.33 -6.16 36.41
CA PHE A 12 -16.60 -6.16 35.67
C PHE A 12 -16.54 -5.21 34.47
N GLY A 13 -16.00 -4.00 34.65
CA GLY A 13 -15.78 -3.05 33.56
C GLY A 13 -14.83 -3.58 32.48
N ILE A 14 -13.72 -4.23 32.87
CA ILE A 14 -12.79 -4.85 31.92
C ILE A 14 -13.48 -5.96 31.12
N ILE A 15 -14.19 -6.87 31.79
CA ILE A 15 -14.88 -7.99 31.14
C ILE A 15 -15.90 -7.46 30.14
N LEU A 16 -16.68 -6.45 30.55
CA LEU A 16 -17.66 -5.80 29.66
C LEU A 16 -16.97 -5.14 28.45
N GLY A 17 -15.85 -4.45 28.66
CA GLY A 17 -15.07 -3.82 27.59
C GLY A 17 -14.50 -4.84 26.60
N VAL A 18 -13.91 -5.94 27.10
CA VAL A 18 -13.39 -7.03 26.27
C VAL A 18 -14.52 -7.71 25.50
N PHE A 19 -15.68 -7.92 26.12
CA PHE A 19 -16.85 -8.49 25.46
C PHE A 19 -17.32 -7.62 24.28
N ILE A 20 -17.44 -6.31 24.48
CA ILE A 20 -17.82 -5.36 23.43
C ILE A 20 -16.80 -5.37 22.28
N LEU A 21 -15.50 -5.36 22.59
CA LEU A 21 -14.43 -5.44 21.59
C LEU A 21 -14.51 -6.75 20.80
N TRP A 22 -14.59 -7.89 21.49
CA TRP A 22 -14.67 -9.20 20.84
C TRP A 22 -15.90 -9.31 19.93
N PHE A 23 -17.06 -8.87 20.41
CA PHE A 23 -18.28 -8.81 19.63
C PHE A 23 -18.08 -7.96 18.38
N SER A 24 -17.63 -6.71 18.53
CA SER A 24 -17.40 -5.78 17.40
C SER A 24 -16.42 -6.33 16.36
N LEU A 25 -15.35 -7.03 16.80
CA LEU A 25 -14.38 -7.63 15.90
C LEU A 25 -14.94 -8.86 15.17
N LYS A 26 -15.74 -9.69 15.85
CA LYS A 26 -16.31 -10.92 15.30
C LYS A 26 -17.27 -10.67 14.13
N PHE A 27 -18.01 -9.55 14.14
CA PHE A 27 -18.97 -9.22 13.09
C PHE A 27 -18.36 -8.48 11.88
N ARG A 28 -17.04 -8.26 11.83
CA ARG A 28 -16.41 -7.67 10.64
C ARG A 28 -16.25 -8.70 9.53
N GLN A 29 -16.62 -8.30 8.32
CA GLN A 29 -16.39 -9.09 7.10
C GLN A 29 -14.93 -9.09 6.66
N GLN A 30 -14.17 -8.05 7.00
CA GLN A 30 -12.76 -7.90 6.60
C GLN A 30 -11.83 -7.81 7.81
N PRO A 31 -10.64 -8.45 7.75
CA PRO A 31 -9.64 -8.35 8.79
C PRO A 31 -9.15 -6.90 8.91
N ILE A 32 -8.86 -6.48 10.14
CA ILE A 32 -8.30 -5.14 10.37
C ILE A 32 -6.85 -5.15 9.92
N THR A 33 -6.54 -4.33 8.91
CA THR A 33 -5.18 -4.12 8.44
C THR A 33 -4.64 -2.81 9.01
N PHE A 34 -3.48 -2.90 9.65
CA PHE A 34 -2.84 -1.78 10.32
C PHE A 34 -1.57 -1.37 9.58
N ASN A 35 -1.72 -0.52 8.56
CA ASN A 35 -0.62 -0.03 7.75
C ASN A 35 0.08 1.17 8.42
N TYR A 36 0.64 0.96 9.62
CA TYR A 36 1.30 2.01 10.39
C TYR A 36 2.67 2.39 9.83
N LEU A 37 3.41 1.41 9.30
CA LEU A 37 4.74 1.64 8.75
C LEU A 37 4.67 2.50 7.47
N PRO A 38 5.61 3.43 7.26
CA PRO A 38 5.61 4.31 6.09
C PRO A 38 5.50 3.56 4.76
N ASN A 39 6.22 2.44 4.60
CA ASN A 39 6.15 1.61 3.40
C ASN A 39 4.73 1.08 3.14
N ALA A 40 4.17 0.38 4.13
CA ALA A 40 2.83 -0.20 4.06
C ALA A 40 1.75 0.86 3.81
N ARG A 41 1.91 2.06 4.38
CA ARG A 41 1.00 3.18 4.16
C ARG A 41 0.98 3.62 2.70
N VAL A 42 2.15 3.81 2.08
CA VAL A 42 2.25 4.22 0.67
C VAL A 42 1.71 3.13 -0.26
N VAL A 43 2.15 1.88 -0.07
CA VAL A 43 1.68 0.74 -0.87
C VAL A 43 0.16 0.62 -0.82
N ASN A 44 -0.44 0.68 0.39
CA ASN A 44 -1.89 0.65 0.54
C ASN A 44 -2.59 1.87 -0.06
N HIS A 45 -1.97 3.05 -0.01
CA HIS A 45 -2.52 4.26 -0.62
C HIS A 45 -2.59 4.14 -2.15
N ILE A 46 -1.55 3.54 -2.77
CA ILE A 46 -1.52 3.24 -4.20
C ILE A 46 -2.61 2.20 -4.56
N LEU A 47 -2.68 1.09 -3.82
CA LEU A 47 -3.59 -0.03 -4.11
C LEU A 47 -5.08 0.27 -3.92
N LYS A 48 -5.41 1.29 -3.11
CA LYS A 48 -6.80 1.72 -2.88
C LYS A 48 -7.36 2.59 -4.00
N LYS A 49 -6.49 3.11 -4.87
CA LYS A 49 -6.87 4.01 -5.95
C LYS A 49 -6.69 3.32 -7.30
N ASN A 50 -7.40 3.82 -8.30
CA ASN A 50 -7.21 3.36 -9.67
C ASN A 50 -5.84 3.83 -10.17
N ILE A 51 -5.09 2.90 -10.77
CA ILE A 51 -3.79 3.15 -11.36
C ILE A 51 -3.99 3.39 -12.85
N GLY A 52 -3.74 4.62 -13.31
CA GLY A 52 -3.64 4.96 -14.71
C GLY A 52 -2.37 4.38 -15.32
N LEU A 53 -2.53 3.86 -16.54
CA LEU A 53 -1.43 3.34 -17.35
C LEU A 53 -1.38 4.16 -18.63
N SER A 54 -0.26 4.86 -18.85
CA SER A 54 0.01 5.51 -20.13
C SER A 54 0.23 4.46 -21.22
N ASP A 55 0.05 4.82 -22.48
CA ASP A 55 0.23 3.88 -23.59
C ASP A 55 1.68 3.37 -23.69
N TYR A 56 2.64 4.22 -23.29
CA TYR A 56 4.04 3.82 -23.11
C TYR A 56 4.20 2.68 -22.10
N VAL A 57 3.57 2.79 -20.92
CA VAL A 57 3.63 1.75 -19.89
C VAL A 57 2.87 0.50 -20.32
N LYS A 58 1.71 0.63 -20.97
CA LYS A 58 0.98 -0.52 -21.52
C LYS A 58 1.84 -1.28 -22.55
N CYS A 59 2.53 -0.55 -23.43
CA CYS A 59 3.46 -1.15 -24.38
C CYS A 59 4.59 -1.91 -23.66
N LYS A 60 5.22 -1.30 -22.64
CA LYS A 60 6.26 -1.98 -21.84
C LYS A 60 5.71 -3.21 -21.11
N MET A 61 4.53 -3.11 -20.51
CA MET A 61 3.88 -4.23 -19.84
C MET A 61 3.63 -5.39 -20.82
N HIS A 62 3.12 -5.10 -22.01
CA HIS A 62 2.94 -6.10 -23.06
C HIS A 62 4.27 -6.73 -23.50
N CYS A 63 5.30 -5.91 -23.69
CA CYS A 63 6.64 -6.35 -24.09
C CYS A 63 7.29 -7.31 -23.09
N TYR A 64 7.09 -7.04 -21.79
CA TYR A 64 7.60 -7.88 -20.70
C TYR A 64 6.63 -9.00 -20.28
N GLY A 65 5.47 -9.14 -20.94
CA GLY A 65 4.45 -10.12 -20.57
C GLY A 65 3.82 -9.90 -19.19
N ILE A 66 3.79 -8.65 -18.73
CA ILE A 66 3.27 -8.25 -17.43
C ILE A 66 1.77 -7.95 -17.55
N ASP A 67 0.98 -8.63 -16.74
CA ASP A 67 -0.44 -8.34 -16.58
C ASP A 67 -0.71 -7.40 -15.39
N SER A 68 -1.95 -6.93 -15.27
CA SER A 68 -2.37 -6.06 -14.17
C SER A 68 -2.31 -6.75 -12.80
N LEU A 69 -2.43 -8.08 -12.77
CA LEU A 69 -2.41 -8.87 -11.55
C LEU A 69 -1.00 -9.00 -10.99
N PHE A 70 -0.02 -9.24 -11.87
CA PHE A 70 1.40 -9.20 -11.57
C PHE A 70 1.83 -7.81 -11.13
N LEU A 71 1.41 -6.74 -11.83
CA LEU A 71 1.70 -5.36 -11.42
C LEU A 71 1.20 -5.08 -9.99
N ARG A 72 -0.01 -5.52 -9.67
CA ARG A 72 -0.59 -5.34 -8.34
C ARG A 72 0.17 -6.13 -7.27
N LYS A 73 0.51 -7.39 -7.56
CA LYS A 73 1.33 -8.24 -6.68
C LYS A 73 2.71 -7.62 -6.45
N TYR A 74 3.32 -7.12 -7.51
CA TYR A 74 4.59 -6.43 -7.47
C TYR A 74 4.55 -5.21 -6.53
N ILE A 75 3.53 -4.36 -6.66
CA ILE A 75 3.36 -3.19 -5.78
C ILE A 75 3.25 -3.62 -4.31
N ILE A 76 2.52 -4.71 -4.02
CA ILE A 76 2.37 -5.25 -2.66
C ILE A 76 3.71 -5.68 -2.06
N GLU A 77 4.56 -6.34 -2.86
CA GLU A 77 5.85 -6.89 -2.40
C GLU A 77 6.99 -5.87 -2.44
N SER A 78 6.79 -4.73 -3.09
CA SER A 78 7.84 -3.72 -3.27
C SER A 78 8.15 -2.88 -2.02
N LYS A 79 9.36 -2.35 -1.98
CA LYS A 79 9.82 -1.38 -0.98
C LYS A 79 9.97 0.01 -1.60
N VAL A 80 9.38 1.00 -0.95
CA VAL A 80 9.47 2.40 -1.36
C VAL A 80 10.83 2.96 -0.95
N ASP A 81 11.58 3.43 -1.94
CA ASP A 81 12.82 4.18 -1.72
C ASP A 81 12.48 5.65 -1.45
N PHE A 82 12.26 5.98 -0.18
CA PHE A 82 11.95 7.34 0.26
C PHE A 82 13.08 8.36 0.00
N LYS A 83 14.32 7.89 -0.22
CA LYS A 83 15.45 8.80 -0.51
C LYS A 83 15.42 9.25 -1.96
N LYS A 84 15.05 8.36 -2.89
CA LYS A 84 14.89 8.69 -4.32
C LYS A 84 13.54 9.34 -4.62
N SER A 85 12.51 9.06 -3.81
CA SER A 85 11.15 9.57 -4.00
C SER A 85 11.03 11.07 -3.73
N GLN A 86 10.39 11.79 -4.65
CA GLN A 86 10.08 13.21 -4.55
C GLN A 86 8.66 13.41 -4.03
N ILE A 87 8.52 13.52 -2.72
CA ILE A 87 7.22 13.54 -2.03
C ILE A 87 6.93 14.89 -1.36
N ARG A 88 7.99 15.65 -1.05
CA ARG A 88 7.91 16.92 -0.32
C ARG A 88 8.00 18.08 -1.30
N ASN A 89 7.20 19.11 -1.07
CA ASN A 89 7.21 20.38 -1.82
C ASN A 89 6.93 20.26 -3.32
N THR A 90 6.24 19.19 -3.73
CA THR A 90 5.82 18.98 -5.12
C THR A 90 4.30 18.85 -5.20
N VAL A 91 3.71 19.42 -6.25
CA VAL A 91 2.28 19.27 -6.55
C VAL A 91 1.98 17.81 -6.92
N CYS A 92 2.91 17.17 -7.64
CA CYS A 92 2.87 15.76 -7.98
C CYS A 92 3.92 14.99 -7.17
N LYS A 93 3.49 13.93 -6.47
CA LYS A 93 4.37 13.11 -5.62
C LYS A 93 4.85 11.90 -6.40
N THR A 94 6.16 11.74 -6.55
CA THR A 94 6.76 10.61 -7.27
C THR A 94 7.37 9.62 -6.28
N TYR A 95 6.99 8.36 -6.42
CA TYR A 95 7.42 7.24 -5.59
C TYR A 95 8.25 6.27 -6.43
N HIS A 96 9.44 5.94 -5.94
CA HIS A 96 10.27 4.87 -6.48
C HIS A 96 10.04 3.60 -5.67
N LEU A 97 9.54 2.56 -6.32
CA LEU A 97 9.29 1.25 -5.73
C LEU A 97 10.30 0.24 -6.28
N LYS A 98 11.07 -0.37 -5.38
CA LYS A 98 12.09 -1.36 -5.70
C LYS A 98 11.67 -2.73 -5.17
N ASN A 99 11.81 -3.75 -6.01
CA ASN A 99 11.83 -5.15 -5.63
C ASN A 99 13.03 -5.81 -6.35
N ASN A 100 13.41 -7.03 -5.96
CA ASN A 100 14.70 -7.66 -6.29
C ASN A 100 15.24 -7.43 -7.72
N SER A 101 14.39 -7.40 -8.75
CA SER A 101 14.82 -7.31 -10.16
C SER A 101 14.15 -6.20 -10.97
N VAL A 102 13.32 -5.37 -10.33
CA VAL A 102 12.49 -4.38 -11.01
C VAL A 102 12.49 -3.08 -10.22
N ASN A 103 12.55 -1.97 -10.96
CA ASN A 103 12.34 -0.63 -10.45
C ASN A 103 11.11 -0.05 -11.16
N LEU A 104 10.16 0.44 -10.36
CA LEU A 104 8.90 0.99 -10.85
C LEU A 104 8.71 2.39 -10.27
N VAL A 105 8.30 3.31 -11.14
CA VAL A 105 8.10 4.72 -10.79
C VAL A 105 6.63 5.05 -10.96
N ILE A 106 5.98 5.43 -9.86
CA ILE A 106 4.59 5.87 -9.84
C ILE A 106 4.54 7.32 -9.40
N THR A 107 3.75 8.14 -10.08
CA THR A 107 3.44 9.49 -9.64
C THR A 107 1.99 9.62 -9.23
N ASN A 108 1.76 10.40 -8.18
CA ASN A 108 0.44 10.83 -7.76
C ASN A 108 0.27 12.32 -8.08
N CYS A 109 -0.59 12.63 -9.03
CA CYS A 109 -1.03 14.00 -9.36
C CYS A 109 -2.55 14.05 -9.18
N ASN A 110 -3.10 15.12 -8.59
CA ASN A 110 -4.55 15.31 -8.46
C ASN A 110 -5.31 14.07 -7.94
N ASP A 111 -4.72 13.38 -6.96
CA ASP A 111 -5.31 12.18 -6.35
C ASP A 111 -5.46 10.95 -7.26
N SER A 112 -4.97 10.98 -8.51
CA SER A 112 -4.79 9.80 -9.36
C SER A 112 -3.35 9.28 -9.29
N PHE A 113 -3.15 7.99 -9.50
CA PHE A 113 -1.82 7.39 -9.59
C PHE A 113 -1.55 6.95 -11.02
N ASP A 114 -0.46 7.42 -11.59
CA ASP A 114 -0.03 7.05 -12.93
C ASP A 114 1.34 6.40 -12.87
N VAL A 115 1.48 5.26 -13.53
CA VAL A 115 2.79 4.63 -13.72
C VAL A 115 3.52 5.44 -14.80
N ILE A 116 4.69 5.96 -14.46
CA ILE A 116 5.52 6.73 -15.39
C ILE A 116 6.48 5.79 -16.09
N ASP A 117 7.13 4.91 -15.34
CA ASP A 117 8.19 4.07 -15.88
C ASP A 117 8.32 2.72 -15.18
N PHE A 118 8.81 1.76 -15.96
CA PHE A 118 9.10 0.39 -15.59
C PHE A 118 10.46 -0.01 -16.15
N VAL A 119 11.38 -0.38 -15.27
CA VAL A 119 12.73 -0.82 -15.62
C VAL A 119 12.95 -2.19 -14.99
N ILE A 120 13.16 -3.21 -15.81
CA ILE A 120 13.60 -4.54 -15.40
C ILE A 120 15.10 -4.62 -15.67
N GLU A 121 15.89 -5.02 -14.68
CA GLU A 121 17.36 -5.00 -14.78
C GLU A 121 17.91 -5.94 -15.88
N ASP A 122 17.12 -6.93 -16.34
CA ASP A 122 17.59 -7.98 -17.25
C ASP A 122 16.99 -7.96 -18.67
N THR A 123 16.16 -6.97 -19.04
CA THR A 123 15.53 -6.93 -20.38
C THR A 123 15.32 -5.50 -20.90
N GLU A 124 15.79 -5.22 -22.13
CA GLU A 124 15.56 -3.94 -22.81
C GLU A 124 14.36 -4.06 -23.76
N CYS A 125 13.21 -3.49 -23.38
CA CYS A 125 12.14 -3.25 -24.36
C CYS A 125 12.43 -1.98 -25.18
N LYS A 126 13.01 -2.14 -26.38
CA LYS A 126 13.36 -1.03 -27.29
C LYS A 126 12.19 -0.49 -28.12
N GLN A 127 10.99 -1.05 -27.96
CA GLN A 127 9.87 -0.84 -28.91
C GLN A 127 8.84 0.21 -28.46
N CYS A 128 8.97 0.77 -27.26
CA CYS A 128 8.02 1.74 -26.72
C CYS A 128 8.73 3.09 -26.67
N ASN A 129 8.52 3.94 -27.68
CA ASN A 129 9.07 5.29 -27.79
C ASN A 129 7.93 6.31 -27.82
#